data_AF-A0A165C3E0-F1
#
_entry.id   AF-A0A165C3E0-F1
#
_cell.length_a   1.000
_cell.length_b   1.000
_cell.length_c   1.000
_cell.angle_alpha   90.00
_cell.angle_beta   90.00
_cell.angle_gamma   90.00
#
_symmetry.space_group_name_H-M   'P 1'
#
loop_
_entity.id
_entity.type
_entity.pdbx_description
1 polymer ?
#
loop_
_entity_poly.entity_id
_entity_poly.type
_entity_poly.pdbx_seq_one_letter_code
_entity_poly.pdbx_strand_id
1 'polypeptide(L)'
;PTWVQDAKQYFTGVTGVGAWKALVNSWLAFECRLGYPDGSRANWLASKGRPEEIKQWIKEARPYKASAVTINVKMFSETWKGWWRNIQPVGRVQRVEWPLLQNTEQDLNWMGLDRGGCNGMFLAIVSLSWW
;
A
#
# COMPACT_ATOMS: atom_id res chain seq x y z
N PRO A 1 -11.77 -13.46 -1.93
CA PRO A 1 -12.39 -12.81 -3.12
C PRO A 1 -11.45 -12.88 -4.33
N THR A 2 -11.98 -12.86 -5.56
CA THR A 2 -11.19 -12.98 -6.79
C THR A 2 -10.07 -11.95 -6.87
N TRP A 3 -10.36 -10.68 -6.56
CA TRP A 3 -9.37 -9.60 -6.59
C TRP A 3 -8.13 -9.87 -5.71
N VAL A 4 -8.31 -10.53 -4.56
CA VAL A 4 -7.21 -10.90 -3.65
C VAL A 4 -6.35 -12.00 -4.25
N GLN A 5 -6.97 -12.95 -4.96
CA GLN A 5 -6.25 -14.04 -5.63
C GLN A 5 -5.43 -13.47 -6.80
N ASP A 6 -6.02 -12.59 -7.59
CA ASP A 6 -5.33 -11.90 -8.70
C ASP A 6 -4.15 -11.06 -8.19
N ALA A 7 -4.37 -10.28 -7.12
CA ALA A 7 -3.33 -9.51 -6.45
C ALA A 7 -2.20 -10.39 -5.91
N LYS A 8 -2.53 -11.52 -5.26
CA LYS A 8 -1.54 -12.47 -4.77
C LYS A 8 -0.70 -13.03 -5.91
N GLN A 9 -1.34 -13.46 -7.00
CA GLN A 9 -0.65 -13.99 -8.18
C GLN A 9 0.31 -12.94 -8.76
N TYR A 10 -0.15 -11.70 -8.90
CA TYR A 10 0.70 -10.59 -9.32
C TYR A 10 1.91 -10.41 -8.37
N PHE A 11 1.68 -10.30 -7.06
CA PHE A 11 2.75 -10.08 -6.09
C PHE A 11 3.78 -11.22 -6.03
N THR A 12 3.36 -12.46 -6.25
CA THR A 12 4.31 -13.58 -6.32
C THR A 12 5.25 -13.50 -7.52
N GLY A 13 4.85 -12.79 -8.58
CA GLY A 13 5.66 -12.56 -9.77
C GLY A 13 6.57 -11.33 -9.71
N VAL A 14 6.40 -10.44 -8.73
CA VAL A 14 7.17 -9.18 -8.63
C VAL A 14 8.65 -9.43 -8.32
N THR A 15 8.95 -10.20 -7.26
CA THR A 15 10.34 -10.50 -6.87
C THR A 15 10.43 -11.75 -6.00
N GLY A 16 11.58 -12.44 -6.06
CA GLY A 16 11.89 -13.62 -5.26
C GLY A 16 12.35 -13.35 -3.82
N VAL A 17 12.60 -12.08 -3.48
CA VAL A 17 13.18 -11.65 -2.19
C VAL A 17 12.30 -12.05 -1.01
N GLY A 18 12.91 -12.64 0.03
CA GLY A 18 12.20 -13.15 1.20
C GLY A 18 11.37 -12.10 1.95
N ALA A 19 11.90 -10.88 2.09
CA ALA A 19 11.20 -9.77 2.74
C ALA A 19 9.89 -9.41 2.01
N TRP A 20 9.88 -9.45 0.67
CA TRP A 20 8.68 -9.21 -0.12
C TRP A 20 7.63 -10.30 0.11
N LYS A 21 8.05 -11.58 0.10
CA LYS A 21 7.15 -12.70 0.40
C LYS A 21 6.53 -12.58 1.80
N ALA A 22 7.32 -12.18 2.79
CA ALA A 22 6.84 -11.95 4.15
C ALA A 22 5.82 -10.79 4.23
N LEU A 23 6.08 -9.69 3.50
CA LEU A 23 5.14 -8.57 3.38
C LEU A 23 3.80 -9.03 2.77
N VAL A 24 3.83 -9.75 1.66
CA VAL A 24 2.62 -10.25 0.98
C VAL A 24 1.82 -11.19 1.89
N ASN A 25 2.49 -12.10 2.59
CA ASN A 25 1.83 -12.99 3.55
C ASN A 25 1.19 -12.23 4.71
N SER A 26 1.87 -11.19 5.22
CA SER A 26 1.35 -10.34 6.29
C SER A 26 0.12 -9.56 5.84
N TRP A 27 0.13 -9.06 4.60
CA TRP A 27 -1.02 -8.40 3.99
C TRP A 27 -2.20 -9.36 3.79
N LEU A 28 -1.97 -10.60 3.33
CA LEU A 28 -3.04 -11.59 3.20
C LEU A 28 -3.70 -11.90 4.55
N ALA A 29 -2.90 -12.03 5.62
CA ALA A 29 -3.42 -12.21 6.97
C ALA A 29 -4.20 -10.99 7.46
N PHE A 30 -3.72 -9.78 7.14
CA PHE A 30 -4.39 -8.52 7.44
C PHE A 30 -5.76 -8.41 6.75
N GLU A 31 -5.85 -8.69 5.45
CA GLU A 31 -7.12 -8.70 4.72
C GLU A 31 -8.09 -9.77 5.23
N CYS A 32 -7.56 -10.95 5.58
CA CYS A 32 -8.36 -12.03 6.18
C CYS A 32 -8.99 -11.60 7.50
N ARG A 33 -8.22 -10.97 8.39
CA ARG A 33 -8.71 -10.44 9.68
C ARG A 33 -9.82 -9.40 9.49
N LEU A 34 -9.71 -8.56 8.46
CA LEU A 34 -10.71 -7.54 8.17
C LEU A 34 -11.95 -8.08 7.42
N GLY A 35 -11.97 -9.37 7.06
CA GLY A 35 -13.08 -9.99 6.35
C GLY A 35 -13.17 -9.58 4.87
N TYR A 36 -12.07 -9.15 4.27
CA TYR A 36 -11.99 -8.71 2.86
C TYR A 36 -13.02 -7.63 2.49
N PRO A 37 -13.00 -6.47 3.16
CA PRO A 37 -13.99 -5.43 2.92
C PRO A 37 -13.90 -4.93 1.48
N ASP A 38 -15.04 -4.77 0.80
CA ASP A 38 -15.09 -4.26 -0.58
C ASP A 38 -16.07 -3.09 -0.70
N GLY A 39 -15.81 -2.19 -1.65
CA GLY A 39 -16.72 -1.12 -2.09
C GLY A 39 -16.94 0.06 -1.13
N SER A 40 -16.74 -0.08 0.18
CA SER A 40 -17.01 1.01 1.14
C SER A 40 -15.86 2.01 1.24
N ARG A 41 -16.17 3.31 1.14
CA ARG A 41 -15.22 4.41 1.36
C ARG A 41 -14.62 4.43 2.76
N ALA A 42 -15.32 3.85 3.73
CA ALA A 42 -14.77 3.68 5.08
C ALA A 42 -13.52 2.78 5.08
N ASN A 43 -13.29 1.97 4.05
CA ASN A 43 -12.13 1.09 3.96
C ASN A 43 -11.03 1.64 3.04
N TRP A 44 -11.10 2.91 2.66
CA TRP A 44 -10.13 3.50 1.75
C TRP A 44 -9.02 4.20 2.53
N LEU A 45 -7.78 4.06 2.06
CA LEU A 45 -6.69 4.93 2.52
C LEU A 45 -6.95 6.37 2.10
N ALA A 46 -6.47 7.31 2.92
CA ALA A 46 -6.53 8.72 2.58
C ALA A 46 -5.78 9.00 1.27
N SER A 47 -6.42 9.76 0.38
CA SER A 47 -5.89 10.07 -0.96
C SER A 47 -4.99 11.29 -1.01
N LYS A 48 -4.90 12.07 0.08
CA LYS A 48 -4.14 13.32 0.12
C LYS A 48 -2.65 13.06 -0.11
N GLY A 49 -2.12 13.65 -1.18
CA GLY A 49 -0.71 13.52 -1.56
C GLY A 49 -0.36 12.17 -2.22
N ARG A 50 -1.35 11.31 -2.50
CA ARG A 50 -1.14 10.04 -3.21
C ARG A 50 -0.58 10.31 -4.62
N PRO A 51 0.45 9.57 -5.07
CA PRO A 51 0.98 9.68 -6.43
C PRO A 51 -0.12 9.58 -7.51
N GLU A 52 -0.02 10.40 -8.55
CA GLU A 52 -1.02 10.45 -9.63
C GLU A 52 -1.04 9.15 -10.44
N GLU A 53 0.09 8.44 -10.53
CA GLU A 53 0.20 7.15 -11.19
C GLU A 53 -0.69 6.10 -10.52
N ILE A 54 -0.88 6.16 -9.19
CA ILE A 54 -1.85 5.31 -8.48
C ILE A 54 -3.28 5.67 -8.88
N LYS A 55 -3.58 6.97 -9.02
CA LYS A 55 -4.90 7.43 -9.44
C LYS A 55 -5.21 7.03 -10.88
N GLN A 56 -4.24 7.14 -11.78
CA GLN A 56 -4.37 6.70 -13.16
C GLN A 56 -4.55 5.17 -13.24
N TRP A 57 -3.72 4.41 -12.54
CA TRP A 57 -3.80 2.94 -12.51
C TRP A 57 -5.17 2.44 -11.98
N ILE A 58 -5.72 3.10 -10.96
CA ILE A 58 -7.09 2.80 -10.49
C ILE A 58 -8.13 3.12 -11.57
N LYS A 59 -8.00 4.26 -12.26
CA LYS A 59 -8.91 4.69 -13.34
C LYS A 59 -8.90 3.71 -14.52
N GLU A 60 -7.76 3.10 -14.80
CA GLU A 60 -7.59 2.07 -15.84
C GLU A 60 -8.05 0.67 -15.40
N ALA A 61 -8.82 0.59 -14.30
CA ALA A 61 -9.34 -0.65 -13.73
C ALA A 61 -8.26 -1.61 -13.21
N ARG A 62 -7.16 -1.07 -12.66
CA ARG A 62 -6.13 -1.81 -11.92
C ARG A 62 -5.45 -2.95 -12.72
N PRO A 63 -4.90 -2.66 -13.90
CA PRO A 63 -4.24 -3.68 -14.72
C PRO A 63 -2.99 -4.25 -14.02
N TYR A 64 -2.90 -5.58 -13.89
CA TYR A 64 -1.73 -6.29 -13.31
C TYR A 64 -0.59 -6.54 -14.32
N LYS A 65 -0.55 -5.80 -15.43
CA LYS A 65 0.48 -5.97 -16.47
C LYS A 65 1.72 -5.15 -16.10
N ALA A 66 2.91 -5.73 -16.24
CA ALA A 66 4.18 -5.08 -15.91
C ALA A 66 4.43 -3.75 -16.66
N SER A 67 3.80 -3.56 -17.82
CA SER A 67 3.89 -2.33 -18.63
C SER A 67 2.83 -1.27 -18.28
N ALA A 68 1.96 -1.51 -17.30
CA ALA A 68 0.77 -0.69 -17.11
C ALA A 68 1.05 0.62 -16.35
N VAL A 69 2.22 0.78 -15.72
CA VAL A 69 2.57 2.00 -15.02
C VAL A 69 4.00 2.40 -15.38
N THR A 70 4.12 3.50 -16.11
CA THR A 70 5.42 4.14 -16.37
C THR A 70 5.67 5.15 -15.27
N ILE A 71 6.72 4.94 -14.46
CA ILE A 71 7.10 5.86 -13.38
C ILE A 71 8.47 6.50 -13.65
N ASN A 72 8.64 7.74 -13.20
CA ASN A 72 9.97 8.27 -12.92
C ASN A 72 10.33 7.87 -11.49
N VAL A 73 11.24 6.91 -11.31
CA VAL A 73 11.56 6.32 -9.99
C VAL A 73 11.90 7.39 -8.94
N LYS A 74 12.66 8.42 -9.29
CA LYS A 74 13.04 9.49 -8.35
C LYS A 74 11.81 10.27 -7.88
N MET A 75 11.06 10.86 -8.81
CA MET A 75 9.88 11.66 -8.47
C MET A 75 8.78 10.83 -7.79
N PHE A 76 8.58 9.60 -8.28
CA PHE A 76 7.61 8.67 -7.74
C PHE A 76 7.96 8.33 -6.29
N SER A 77 9.20 7.92 -6.02
CA SER A 77 9.61 7.49 -4.67
C SER A 77 9.53 8.65 -3.66
N GLU A 78 9.86 9.89 -4.05
CA GLU A 78 9.71 11.07 -3.21
C GLU A 78 8.23 11.35 -2.88
N THR A 79 7.37 11.35 -3.90
CA THR A 79 5.93 11.58 -3.73
C THR A 79 5.28 10.47 -2.90
N TRP A 80 5.65 9.22 -3.15
CA TRP A 80 5.14 8.07 -2.41
C TRP A 80 5.54 8.12 -0.94
N LYS A 81 6.80 8.44 -0.63
CA LYS A 81 7.26 8.63 0.76
C LYS A 81 6.46 9.73 1.47
N GLY A 82 6.15 10.82 0.76
CA GLY A 82 5.30 11.90 1.27
C GLY A 82 3.88 11.44 1.57
N TRP A 83 3.26 10.69 0.66
CA TRP A 83 1.95 10.07 0.88
C TRP A 83 1.95 9.11 2.06
N TRP A 84 2.92 8.19 2.11
CA TRP A 84 3.05 7.20 3.17
C TRP A 84 3.19 7.86 4.54
N ARG A 85 3.98 8.93 4.64
CA ARG A 85 4.11 9.77 5.83
C ARG A 85 2.76 10.38 6.24
N ASN A 86 1.99 10.92 5.30
CA ASN A 86 0.70 11.56 5.61
C ASN A 86 -0.35 10.60 6.20
N ILE A 87 -0.24 9.31 5.91
CA ILE A 87 -1.17 8.29 6.41
C ILE A 87 -0.65 7.52 7.62
N GLN A 88 0.58 7.77 8.07
CA GLN A 88 1.12 7.16 9.28
C GLN A 88 0.53 7.78 10.55
N PRO A 89 0.48 7.02 11.67
CA PRO A 89 0.24 7.57 12.98
C PRO A 89 1.25 8.67 13.35
N VAL A 90 0.81 9.68 14.12
CA VAL A 90 1.63 10.85 14.50
C VAL A 90 2.94 10.45 15.17
N GLY A 91 2.93 9.40 16.02
CA GLY A 91 4.15 8.90 16.68
C GLY A 91 5.23 8.38 15.73
N ARG A 92 4.88 7.99 14.50
CA ARG A 92 5.86 7.49 13.51
C ARG A 92 6.56 8.60 12.71
N VAL A 93 5.97 9.79 12.69
CA VAL A 93 6.40 10.91 11.83
C VAL A 93 7.05 12.06 12.60
N GLN A 94 7.43 11.81 13.85
CA GLN A 94 8.11 12.79 14.70
C GLN A 94 9.48 13.22 14.16
N ARG A 95 10.11 12.39 13.30
CA ARG A 95 11.36 12.71 12.60
C ARG A 95 11.11 12.88 11.10
N VAL A 96 11.89 13.77 10.49
CA VAL A 96 11.88 14.02 9.04
C VAL A 96 12.65 12.95 8.25
N GLU A 97 13.50 12.19 8.94
CA GLU A 97 14.35 11.16 8.35
C GLU A 97 13.54 9.97 7.81
N TRP A 98 14.13 9.27 6.85
CA TRP A 98 13.64 8.01 6.32
C TRP A 98 14.64 6.89 6.70
N PRO A 99 14.17 5.70 7.12
CA PRO A 99 12.77 5.27 7.25
C PRO A 99 12.06 5.93 8.45
N LEU A 100 10.73 5.95 8.39
CA LEU A 100 9.90 6.40 9.51
C LEU A 100 10.12 5.50 10.74
N LEU A 101 9.91 6.06 11.93
CA LEU A 101 10.10 5.33 13.19
C LEU A 101 9.28 4.04 13.19
N GLN A 102 9.88 2.95 13.67
CA GLN A 102 9.27 1.63 13.75
C GLN A 102 8.87 1.26 15.19
N ASN A 103 8.74 2.26 16.08
CA ASN A 103 8.51 2.07 17.51
C ASN A 103 7.40 1.03 17.79
N THR A 104 7.76 -0.02 18.51
CA THR A 104 6.87 -1.10 18.94
C THR A 104 6.29 -0.87 20.35
N GLU A 105 6.75 0.16 21.05
CA GLU A 105 6.46 0.39 22.48
C GLU A 105 5.31 1.37 22.76
N GLN A 106 4.73 1.99 21.73
CA GLN A 106 3.67 3.00 21.88
C GLN A 106 2.34 2.48 21.33
N ASP A 107 1.27 2.69 22.08
CA ASP A 107 -0.12 2.50 21.61
C ASP A 107 -0.48 3.56 20.58
N LEU A 108 -0.06 3.33 19.34
CA LEU A 108 -0.31 4.23 18.22
C LEU A 108 -1.71 3.99 17.65
N ASN A 109 -2.38 5.08 17.28
CA ASN A 109 -3.67 5.00 16.58
C ASN A 109 -3.46 4.62 15.11
N TRP A 110 -3.73 3.36 14.78
CA TRP A 110 -3.63 2.79 13.43
C TRP A 110 -4.91 2.88 12.60
N MET A 111 -5.98 3.51 13.08
CA MET A 111 -7.28 3.56 12.38
C MET A 111 -7.19 4.16 10.97
N GLY A 112 -6.17 4.97 10.66
CA GLY A 112 -5.94 5.48 9.31
C GLY A 112 -5.45 4.42 8.31
N LEU A 113 -4.79 3.37 8.80
CA LEU A 113 -4.18 2.28 8.03
C LEU A 113 -4.87 0.93 8.21
N ASP A 114 -5.74 0.79 9.22
CA ASP A 114 -6.59 -0.39 9.42
C ASP A 114 -7.75 -0.40 8.41
N ARG A 115 -7.37 -0.45 7.13
CA ARG A 115 -8.23 -0.28 5.95
C ARG A 115 -7.91 -1.40 4.96
N GLY A 116 -8.86 -2.30 4.73
CA GLY A 116 -8.72 -3.42 3.78
C GLY A 116 -9.31 -3.12 2.40
N GLY A 117 -9.32 -4.11 1.53
CA GLY A 117 -9.91 -4.02 0.20
C GLY A 117 -9.03 -3.40 -0.87
N CYS A 118 -9.54 -3.33 -2.10
CA CYS A 118 -8.83 -2.82 -3.28
C CYS A 118 -8.36 -1.36 -3.20
N ASN A 119 -8.81 -0.59 -2.21
CA ASN A 119 -8.42 0.80 -1.96
C ASN A 119 -7.80 1.00 -0.56
N GLY A 120 -7.59 -0.08 0.19
CA GLY A 120 -6.96 -0.10 1.49
C GLY A 120 -5.44 -0.26 1.40
N MET A 121 -4.85 -1.00 2.35
CA MET A 121 -3.41 -1.30 2.41
C MET A 121 -2.86 -1.89 1.11
N PHE A 122 -3.68 -2.63 0.36
CA PHE A 122 -3.35 -3.12 -0.97
C PHE A 122 -2.76 -2.03 -1.88
N LEU A 123 -3.28 -0.79 -1.86
CA LEU A 123 -2.74 0.29 -2.71
C LEU A 123 -1.30 0.65 -2.37
N ALA A 124 -0.93 0.63 -1.10
CA ALA A 124 0.44 0.91 -0.68
C ALA A 124 1.40 -0.19 -1.16
N ILE A 125 0.97 -1.45 -1.07
CA ILE A 125 1.79 -2.61 -1.46
C ILE A 125 1.89 -2.74 -2.99
N VAL A 126 0.80 -2.54 -3.72
CA VAL A 126 0.84 -2.62 -5.18
C VAL A 126 1.69 -1.51 -5.76
N SER A 127 1.60 -0.29 -5.23
CA SER A 127 2.50 0.77 -5.67
C SER A 127 3.96 0.42 -5.37
N LEU A 128 4.29 -0.09 -4.18
CA LEU A 128 5.66 -0.53 -3.84
C LEU A 128 6.27 -1.54 -4.81
N SER A 129 5.46 -2.29 -5.56
CA SER A 129 5.97 -3.21 -6.58
C SER A 129 6.49 -2.53 -7.85
N TRP A 130 6.28 -1.22 -7.99
CA TRP A 130 6.65 -0.46 -9.19
C TRP A 130 8.09 0.05 -9.15
N TRP A 131 8.77 0.06 -7.99
CA TRP A 131 10.16 0.51 -7.84
C TRP A 131 10.97 -0.26 -6.80
#